data_AF-A0A410UX86-F1
#
_entry.id   AF-A0A410UX86-F1
#
_cell.length_a   1.000
_cell.length_b   1.000
_cell.length_c   1.000
_cell.angle_alpha   90.00
_cell.angle_beta   90.00
_cell.angle_gamma   90.00
#
_symmetry.space_group_name_H-M   'P 1'
#
loop_
_entity.id
_entity.type
_entity.pdbx_description
1 polymer ?
#
loop_
_entity_poly.entity_id
_entity_poly.type
_entity_poly.pdbx_seq_one_letter_code
_entity_poly.pdbx_strand_id
1 'polypeptide(L)' 'MRNAIRSFAKDEDGAQVVEYALIIAVVSIALVVALQALTANGGGFTTFIGRVTTCLTTANCV' A
#
# COMPACT_ATOMS: atom_id res chain seq x y z
N MET A 1 -18.65 -18.86 32.11
CA MET A 1 -18.73 -18.77 30.63
C MET A 1 -19.87 -17.89 30.08
N ARG A 2 -20.58 -17.08 30.90
CA ARG A 2 -21.63 -16.14 30.42
C ARG A 2 -21.15 -14.68 30.29
N ASN A 3 -19.98 -14.37 30.84
CA ASN A 3 -19.49 -12.98 30.95
C ASN A 3 -18.60 -12.56 29.77
N ALA A 4 -17.98 -13.50 29.04
CA ALA A 4 -17.14 -13.17 27.89
C ALA A 4 -17.96 -12.56 26.74
N ILE A 5 -19.13 -13.16 26.41
CA ILE A 5 -20.05 -12.65 25.37
C ILE A 5 -20.62 -11.27 25.73
N ARG A 6 -20.80 -10.98 27.03
CA ARG A 6 -21.22 -9.65 27.51
C ARG A 6 -20.10 -8.61 27.47
N SER A 7 -18.83 -9.01 27.56
CA SER A 7 -17.69 -8.11 27.35
C SER A 7 -17.57 -7.75 25.87
N PHE A 8 -17.70 -8.74 24.96
CA PHE A 8 -17.72 -8.50 23.51
C PHE A 8 -18.86 -7.59 23.05
N ALA A 9 -20.02 -7.60 23.73
CA ALA A 9 -21.14 -6.69 23.45
C ALA A 9 -20.98 -5.29 24.08
N LYS A 10 -19.97 -5.08 24.93
CA LYS A 10 -19.71 -3.82 25.64
C LYS A 10 -18.43 -3.12 25.16
N ASP A 11 -17.65 -3.77 24.30
CA ASP A 11 -16.47 -3.23 23.61
C ASP A 11 -16.85 -2.59 22.25
N GLU A 12 -17.90 -1.76 22.22
CA GLU A 12 -18.29 -0.98 21.04
C GLU A 12 -17.28 0.14 20.69
N ASP A 13 -16.33 0.45 21.57
CA ASP A 13 -15.18 1.31 21.24
C ASP A 13 -14.11 0.57 20.40
N GLY A 14 -14.15 -0.77 20.35
CA GLY A 14 -13.24 -1.60 19.54
C GLY A 14 -13.85 -2.06 18.21
N ALA A 15 -15.17 -2.18 18.12
CA ALA A 15 -15.88 -2.49 16.88
C ALA A 15 -15.66 -1.40 15.81
N GLN A 16 -15.59 -0.14 16.25
CA GLN A 16 -15.26 1.01 15.40
C GLN A 16 -13.81 0.96 14.87
N VAL A 17 -12.87 0.44 15.65
CA VAL A 17 -11.46 0.26 15.21
C VAL A 17 -11.37 -0.80 14.11
N VAL A 18 -12.17 -1.87 14.18
CA VAL A 18 -12.18 -2.95 13.18
C VAL A 18 -12.73 -2.47 11.83
N GLU A 19 -13.75 -1.60 11.84
CA GLU A 19 -14.30 -1.03 10.60
C GLU A 19 -13.28 -0.19 9.83
N TYR A 20 -12.55 0.71 10.52
CA TYR A 20 -11.50 1.50 9.88
C TYR A 20 -10.24 0.67 9.55
N ALA A 21 -9.93 -0.36 10.34
CA ALA A 21 -8.82 -1.27 10.05
C ALA A 21 -9.02 -2.04 8.74
N LEU A 22 -10.25 -2.44 8.42
CA LEU A 22 -10.58 -3.11 7.16
C LEU A 22 -10.31 -2.20 5.95
N ILE A 23 -10.70 -0.93 6.05
CA ILE A 23 -10.44 0.06 5.00
C ILE A 23 -8.93 0.25 4.81
N ILE A 24 -8.18 0.41 5.90
CA ILE A 24 -6.71 0.55 5.86
C ILE A 24 -6.07 -0.69 5.23
N ALA A 25 -6.52 -1.91 5.58
CA ALA A 25 -5.98 -3.14 5.03
C ALA A 25 -6.18 -3.23 3.50
N VAL A 26 -7.39 -2.95 3.01
CA VAL A 26 -7.69 -2.96 1.57
C VAL A 26 -6.88 -1.90 0.83
N VAL A 27 -6.85 -0.66 1.35
CA VAL A 27 -6.07 0.43 0.74
C VAL A 27 -4.59 0.11 0.72
N SER A 28 -4.04 -0.47 1.79
CA SER A 28 -2.62 -0.85 1.87
C SER A 28 -2.26 -1.92 0.83
N ILE A 29 -3.09 -2.95 0.67
CA ILE A 29 -2.87 -3.98 -0.36
C ILE A 29 -2.95 -3.38 -1.76
N ALA A 30 -3.96 -2.53 -2.02
CA ALA A 30 -4.11 -1.86 -3.31
C ALA A 30 -2.89 -1.00 -3.66
N LEU A 31 -2.33 -0.27 -2.69
CA LEU A 31 -1.11 0.52 -2.86
C LEU A 31 0.10 -0.37 -3.15
N VAL A 32 0.27 -1.49 -2.45
CA VAL A 32 1.37 -2.43 -2.71
C VAL A 32 1.29 -2.98 -4.14
N VAL A 33 0.09 -3.36 -4.60
CA VAL A 33 -0.13 -3.87 -5.97
C VAL A 33 0.13 -2.77 -7.01
N ALA A 34 -0.34 -1.55 -6.76
CA ALA A 34 -0.09 -0.41 -7.65
C ALA A 34 1.41 -0.09 -7.75
N LEU A 35 2.13 -0.06 -6.63
CA LEU A 35 3.57 0.17 -6.60
C LEU A 35 4.36 -0.99 -7.23
N GLN A 36 3.90 -2.24 -7.09
CA GLN A 36 4.46 -3.36 -7.82
C GLN A 36 4.32 -3.17 -9.33
N ALA A 37 3.20 -2.65 -9.84
CA ALA A 37 3.07 -2.36 -11.27
C ALA A 37 4.08 -1.29 -11.76
N LEU A 38 4.45 -0.34 -10.91
CA LEU A 38 5.49 0.66 -11.24
C LEU A 38 6.93 0.10 -11.15
N THR A 39 7.16 -0.94 -10.37
CA THR A 39 8.51 -1.43 -10.01
C THR A 39 8.85 -2.83 -10.55
N ALA A 40 7.85 -3.65 -10.87
CA ALA A 40 8.04 -4.99 -11.40
C ALA A 40 8.49 -4.94 -12.87
N ASN A 41 9.40 -5.84 -13.24
CA ASN A 41 9.85 -6.08 -14.62
C ASN A 41 10.32 -4.84 -15.41
N GLY A 42 11.04 -3.91 -14.76
CA GLY A 42 11.51 -2.71 -15.45
C GLY A 42 10.39 -1.70 -15.73
N GLY A 43 9.37 -1.67 -14.86
CA GLY A 43 8.22 -0.78 -14.93
C GLY A 43 8.57 0.71 -15.07
N GLY A 44 7.54 1.54 -15.22
CA GLY A 44 7.69 2.95 -15.61
C GLY A 44 8.71 3.74 -14.78
N PHE A 45 8.87 3.42 -13.50
CA PHE A 45 9.87 4.06 -12.64
C PHE A 45 11.31 3.66 -13.00
N THR A 46 11.59 2.38 -13.23
CA THR A 46 12.92 1.93 -13.68
C THR A 46 13.29 2.51 -15.04
N THR A 47 12.33 2.59 -15.96
CA THR A 47 12.53 3.23 -17.27
C THR A 47 12.83 4.73 -17.11
N PHE A 48 12.12 5.43 -16.23
CA PHE A 48 12.38 6.84 -15.93
C PHE A 48 13.78 7.05 -15.35
N ILE A 49 14.17 6.26 -14.35
CA ILE A 49 15.52 6.33 -13.76
C ILE A 49 16.59 6.05 -14.83
N GLY A 50 16.38 5.04 -15.68
CA GLY A 50 17.27 4.76 -16.81
C GLY A 50 17.45 5.96 -17.75
N ARG A 51 16.37 6.65 -18.12
CA ARG A 51 16.45 7.86 -18.94
C ARG A 51 17.19 8.99 -18.24
N VAL A 52 16.93 9.21 -16.94
CA VAL A 52 17.65 10.23 -16.15
C VAL A 52 19.15 9.90 -16.08
N THR A 53 19.52 8.64 -15.84
CA THR A 53 20.93 8.22 -15.82
C THR A 53 21.60 8.42 -17.17
N THR A 54 20.96 8.05 -18.28
CA THR A 54 21.49 8.30 -19.63
C THR A 54 21.69 9.79 -19.87
N CYS A 55 20.67 10.60 -19.57
CA CYS A 55 20.74 12.06 -19.68
C CYS A 55 21.94 12.67 -18.95
N LEU A 56 22.18 12.23 -17.72
CA LEU A 56 23.22 12.78 -16.86
C LEU A 56 24.63 12.29 -17.25
N THR A 57 24.74 11.14 -17.93
CA THR A 57 26.03 10.52 -18.24
C THR A 57 26.48 10.73 -19.68
N THR A 58 25.56 10.79 -20.64
CA THR A 58 25.87 10.91 -22.06
C THR A 58 25.50 12.28 -22.66
N ALA A 59 24.88 13.17 -21.86
CA ALA A 59 24.31 14.45 -22.30
C ALA A 59 23.26 14.35 -23.42
N ASN A 60 22.82 13.14 -23.77
CA ASN A 60 21.88 12.87 -24.84
C ASN A 60 20.60 12.26 -24.26
N CYS A 61 19.53 13.04 -24.27
CA CYS A 61 18.23 12.73 -23.66
C CYS A 61 17.17 12.42 -24.72
N VAL A 62 17.38 11.36 -25.49
CA VAL A 62 16.42 10.87 -26.50
C VAL A 62 15.79 9.57 -26.04
#